data_AF-A0A2H0WQ85-F1
#
_entry.id   AF-A0A2H0WQ85-F1
#
_cell.length_a   1.000
_cell.length_b   1.000
_cell.length_c   1.000
_cell.angle_alpha   90.00
_cell.angle_beta   90.00
_cell.angle_gamma   90.00
#
_symmetry.space_group_name_H-M   'P 1'
#
loop_
_entity.id
_entity.type
_entity.pdbx_description
1 polymer ?
#
loop_
_entity_poly.entity_id
_entity_poly.type
_entity_poly.pdbx_seq_one_letter_code
_entity_poly.pdbx_strand_id
1 'polypeptide(L)'
;NEESGPCTDCFNGEGQFQGKPGTWTALGCIPTKDLNEFAKWILGKIIFIASGIAFLLMAFGAIQIITSAGNPDKMKAGSQLITSALSGLIFIILSVFLLKLIGVDILRIPGFGS
;
A
#
# COMPACT_ATOMS: atom_id res chain seq x y z
N ASN A 1 38.24 6.64 -6.05
CA ASN A 1 36.93 6.41 -6.68
C ASN A 1 35.93 6.42 -5.56
N GLU A 2 35.26 7.56 -5.41
CA GLU A 2 34.21 7.79 -4.41
C GLU A 2 33.17 6.68 -4.58
N GLU A 3 33.01 5.83 -3.56
CA GLU A 3 31.85 4.94 -3.49
C GLU A 3 30.65 5.85 -3.24
N SER A 4 29.89 6.17 -4.29
CA SER A 4 28.64 6.90 -4.19
C SER A 4 27.76 6.21 -3.16
N GLY A 5 27.71 6.78 -1.96
CA GLY A 5 26.90 6.22 -0.89
C GLY A 5 25.42 6.25 -1.29
N PRO A 6 24.58 5.39 -0.67
CA PRO A 6 23.15 5.31 -0.98
C PRO A 6 22.42 6.66 -0.79
N CYS A 7 23.00 7.59 -0.01
CA CYS A 7 22.50 8.95 0.13
C CYS A 7 22.60 9.77 -1.17
N THR A 8 23.70 9.64 -1.91
CA THR A 8 24.03 10.44 -3.11
C THR A 8 23.18 10.01 -4.30
N ASP A 9 23.04 8.70 -4.48
CA ASP A 9 22.12 8.04 -5.42
C ASP A 9 20.69 8.56 -5.26
N CYS A 10 20.23 8.65 -4.01
CA CYS A 10 18.89 9.10 -3.69
C CYS A 10 18.69 10.61 -3.91
N PHE A 11 19.72 11.41 -3.68
CA PHE A 11 19.66 12.84 -3.95
C PHE A 11 19.73 13.17 -5.44
N ASN A 12 20.47 12.38 -6.23
CA ASN A 12 20.58 12.55 -7.68
C ASN A 12 19.43 11.89 -8.46
N GLY A 13 18.60 11.10 -7.79
CA GLY A 13 17.49 10.37 -8.39
C GLY A 13 17.90 9.05 -9.06
N GLU A 14 19.15 8.63 -8.89
CA GLU A 14 19.68 7.38 -9.43
C GLU A 14 19.46 6.27 -8.41
N GLY A 15 18.31 5.60 -8.44
CA GLY A 15 17.93 4.56 -7.47
C GLY A 15 16.50 4.08 -7.65
N GLN A 16 16.03 3.17 -6.77
CA GLN A 16 14.77 2.40 -6.82
C GLN A 16 13.45 3.21 -6.91
N PHE A 17 13.51 4.51 -7.17
CA PHE A 17 12.36 5.38 -7.31
C PHE A 17 12.48 6.35 -8.49
N GLN A 18 11.99 5.91 -9.66
CA GLN A 18 11.57 6.74 -10.80
C GLN A 18 12.60 7.77 -11.33
N GLY A 19 13.90 7.62 -11.08
CA GLY A 19 14.88 8.55 -11.64
C GLY A 19 14.88 9.96 -10.99
N LYS A 20 14.28 10.13 -9.81
CA LYS A 20 13.95 11.48 -9.27
C LYS A 20 14.57 11.77 -7.89
N PRO A 21 15.05 13.01 -7.68
CA PRO A 21 15.80 13.40 -6.49
C PRO A 21 14.91 13.42 -5.23
N GLY A 22 15.34 12.74 -4.17
CA GLY A 22 14.64 12.62 -2.89
C GLY A 22 15.55 12.80 -1.68
N THR A 23 14.99 12.61 -0.49
CA THR A 23 15.74 12.63 0.78
C THR A 23 16.00 11.20 1.26
N TRP A 24 17.23 10.87 1.61
CA TRP A 24 17.57 9.57 2.19
C TRP A 24 17.08 9.48 3.63
N THR A 25 16.28 8.46 3.93
CA THR A 25 15.74 8.20 5.28
C THR A 25 15.99 6.74 5.69
N ALA A 26 15.73 6.39 6.94
CA ALA A 26 15.80 5.01 7.41
C ALA A 26 14.85 4.04 6.66
N LEU A 27 13.86 4.55 5.94
CA LEU A 27 12.93 3.78 5.11
C LEU A 27 13.35 3.72 3.62
N GLY A 28 14.53 4.24 3.29
CA GLY A 28 15.08 4.43 1.95
C GLY A 28 14.85 5.84 1.39
N CYS A 29 15.01 5.98 0.07
CA CYS A 29 14.73 7.24 -0.64
C CYS A 29 13.26 7.63 -0.56
N ILE A 30 12.97 8.86 -0.12
CA ILE A 30 11.62 9.43 -0.13
C ILE A 30 11.58 10.65 -1.08
N PRO A 31 10.72 10.64 -2.11
CA PRO A 31 10.50 11.83 -2.95
C PRO A 31 9.77 12.90 -2.13
N THR A 32 10.45 13.99 -1.79
CA THR A 32 9.85 15.10 -1.00
C THR A 32 9.57 16.36 -1.82
N LYS A 33 10.04 16.41 -3.08
CA LYS A 33 9.93 17.59 -3.94
C LYS A 33 8.56 17.72 -4.60
N ASP A 34 7.93 16.60 -4.95
CA ASP A 34 6.63 16.56 -5.62
C ASP A 34 5.60 15.86 -4.77
N LEU A 35 4.48 16.54 -4.49
CA LEU A 35 3.39 15.98 -3.68
C LEU A 35 2.75 14.75 -4.34
N ASN A 36 2.71 14.72 -5.68
CA ASN A 36 2.17 13.60 -6.45
C ASN A 36 3.06 12.35 -6.33
N GLU A 37 4.36 12.52 -6.50
CA GLU A 37 5.35 11.45 -6.37
C GLU A 37 5.36 10.88 -4.95
N PHE A 38 5.30 11.75 -3.95
CA PHE A 38 5.18 11.37 -2.56
C PHE A 38 3.93 10.53 -2.32
N ALA A 39 2.78 11.00 -2.80
CA ALA A 39 1.52 10.27 -2.69
C ALA A 39 1.60 8.89 -3.37
N LYS A 40 2.12 8.80 -4.59
CA LYS A 40 2.30 7.51 -5.28
C LYS A 40 3.20 6.55 -4.52
N TRP A 41 4.32 7.03 -4.01
CA TRP A 41 5.27 6.23 -3.24
C TRP A 41 4.62 5.67 -1.97
N ILE A 42 3.95 6.53 -1.19
CA ILE A 42 3.35 6.13 0.08
C ILE A 42 2.14 5.23 -0.14
N LEU A 43 1.28 5.53 -1.12
CA LEU A 43 0.13 4.70 -1.49
C LEU A 43 0.60 3.32 -1.96
N GLY A 44 1.62 3.25 -2.82
CA GLY A 44 2.19 1.99 -3.27
C GLY A 44 2.70 1.12 -2.12
N LYS A 45 3.46 1.70 -1.19
CA LYS A 45 3.97 0.96 -0.01
C LYS A 45 2.85 0.50 0.92
N ILE A 46 1.90 1.37 1.25
CA ILE A 46 0.81 1.04 2.19
C ILE A 46 -0.09 -0.04 1.59
N ILE A 47 -0.48 0.07 0.31
CA ILE A 47 -1.34 -0.92 -0.35
C ILE A 47 -0.65 -2.28 -0.37
N PHE A 48 0.65 -2.33 -0.63
CA PHE A 48 1.42 -3.57 -0.61
C PHE A 48 1.38 -4.24 0.76
N ILE A 49 1.69 -3.49 1.82
CA ILE A 49 1.71 -3.99 3.20
C ILE A 49 0.30 -4.40 3.66
N ALA A 50 -0.70 -3.54 3.42
CA ALA A 50 -2.09 -3.80 3.81
C ALA A 50 -2.67 -5.02 3.11
N SER A 51 -2.40 -5.19 1.80
CA SER A 51 -2.87 -6.36 1.04
C SER A 51 -2.22 -7.65 1.54
N GLY A 52 -0.92 -7.61 1.88
CA GLY A 52 -0.24 -8.75 2.47
C GLY A 52 -0.86 -9.19 3.81
N ILE A 53 -1.14 -8.23 4.70
CA ILE A 53 -1.75 -8.51 6.01
C ILE A 53 -3.19 -9.01 5.83
N ALA A 54 -3.99 -8.37 4.98
CA ALA A 54 -5.37 -8.78 4.71
C ALA A 54 -5.43 -10.20 4.14
N PHE A 55 -4.52 -10.54 3.21
CA PHE A 55 -4.40 -11.88 2.65
C PHE A 55 -4.10 -12.93 3.73
N LEU A 56 -3.17 -12.65 4.65
CA LEU A 56 -2.84 -13.55 5.75
C LEU A 56 -4.02 -13.74 6.71
N LEU A 57 -4.76 -12.68 7.04
CA LEU A 57 -5.95 -12.77 7.89
C LEU A 57 -7.09 -13.57 7.22
N MET A 58 -7.29 -13.40 5.91
CA MET A 58 -8.25 -14.21 5.15
C MET A 58 -7.84 -15.68 5.12
N ALA A 59 -6.55 -15.98 4.90
CA ALA A 59 -6.04 -17.35 4.91
C ALA A 59 -6.24 -18.01 6.29
N PHE A 60 -5.94 -17.28 7.37
CA PHE A 60 -6.17 -17.76 8.74
C PHE A 60 -7.65 -18.03 9.02
N GLY A 61 -8.53 -17.08 8.64
CA GLY A 61 -9.98 -17.25 8.77
C GLY A 61 -10.51 -18.44 7.96
N ALA A 62 -9.99 -18.65 6.74
CA ALA A 62 -10.37 -19.78 5.89
C ALA A 62 -9.97 -21.12 6.51
N ILE A 63 -8.73 -21.23 7.01
CA ILE A 63 -8.25 -22.45 7.70
C ILE A 63 -9.12 -22.72 8.94
N GLN A 64 -9.48 -21.68 9.70
CA GLN A 64 -10.35 -21.80 10.87
C GLN A 64 -11.75 -22.32 10.51
N ILE A 65 -12.35 -21.86 9.41
CA ILE A 65 -13.66 -22.38 8.93
C ILE A 65 -13.53 -23.85 8.51
N ILE A 66 -12.49 -24.20 7.75
CA ILE A 66 -12.30 -25.57 7.23
C ILE A 66 -12.07 -26.56 8.38
N THR A 67 -11.30 -26.17 9.41
CA THR A 67 -11.01 -27.01 10.59
C THR A 67 -12.10 -26.98 11.65
N SER A 68 -13.22 -26.29 11.42
CA SER A 68 -14.30 -26.14 12.40
C SER A 68 -15.06 -27.44 12.75
N ALA A 69 -14.85 -28.53 12.01
CA ALA A 69 -15.40 -29.88 12.28
C ALA A 69 -16.91 -29.90 12.62
N GLY A 70 -17.70 -29.00 12.04
CA GLY A 70 -19.15 -28.88 12.30
C GLY A 70 -19.56 -28.01 13.48
N ASN A 71 -18.64 -27.32 14.16
CA ASN A 71 -18.96 -26.35 15.21
C ASN A 71 -19.42 -25.01 14.59
N PRO A 72 -20.67 -24.58 14.82
CA PRO A 72 -21.22 -23.34 14.24
C PRO A 72 -20.51 -22.08 14.74
N ASP A 73 -19.94 -22.07 15.95
CA ASP A 73 -19.25 -20.89 16.49
C ASP A 73 -17.97 -20.58 15.73
N LYS A 74 -17.21 -21.62 15.36
CA LYS A 74 -15.94 -21.48 14.65
C LYS A 74 -16.16 -21.06 13.19
N MET A 75 -17.23 -21.55 12.57
CA MET A 75 -17.67 -21.10 11.24
C MET A 75 -18.11 -19.63 11.25
N LYS A 76 -18.90 -19.22 12.26
CA LYS A 76 -19.36 -17.83 12.38
C LYS A 76 -18.21 -16.87 12.65
N ALA A 77 -17.27 -17.26 13.54
CA ALA A 77 -16.08 -16.47 13.83
C ALA A 77 -15.18 -16.31 12.60
N GLY A 78 -14.93 -17.39 11.84
CA GLY A 78 -14.12 -17.33 10.63
C GLY A 78 -14.76 -16.45 9.54
N SER A 79 -16.08 -16.54 9.34
CA SER A 79 -16.80 -15.68 8.39
C SER A 79 -16.76 -14.21 8.78
N GLN A 80 -16.84 -13.89 10.09
CA GLN A 80 -16.67 -12.51 10.57
C GLN A 80 -15.26 -11.98 10.32
N LEU A 81 -14.24 -12.82 10.51
CA LEU A 81 -12.84 -12.46 10.22
C LEU A 81 -12.62 -12.17 8.73
N ILE A 82 -13.13 -13.03 7.84
CA ILE A 82 -13.01 -12.81 6.39
C ILE A 82 -13.79 -11.57 5.96
N THR A 83 -15.00 -11.38 6.48
CA THR A 83 -15.86 -10.23 6.13
C THR A 83 -15.24 -8.91 6.57
N SER A 84 -14.64 -8.87 7.76
CA SER A 84 -13.96 -7.67 8.27
C SER A 84 -12.65 -7.38 7.52
N ALA A 85 -11.89 -8.40 7.13
CA ALA A 85 -10.73 -8.22 6.26
C ALA A 85 -11.11 -7.69 4.87
N LEU A 86 -12.20 -8.22 4.30
CA LEU A 86 -12.71 -7.81 2.99
C LEU A 86 -13.24 -6.37 3.01
N SER A 87 -14.00 -5.98 4.03
CA SER A 87 -14.50 -4.61 4.16
C SER A 87 -13.36 -3.60 4.28
N GLY A 88 -12.29 -3.92 5.02
CA GLY A 88 -11.08 -3.11 5.08
C GLY A 88 -10.38 -2.97 3.73
N LEU A 89 -10.27 -4.06 2.97
CA LEU A 89 -9.67 -4.02 1.64
C LEU A 89 -10.49 -3.18 0.65
N ILE A 90 -11.81 -3.35 0.65
CA ILE A 90 -12.73 -2.55 -0.16
C ILE A 90 -12.62 -1.07 0.21
N PHE A 91 -12.52 -0.75 1.50
CA PHE A 91 -12.35 0.61 1.97
C PHE A 91 -11.07 1.27 1.43
N ILE A 92 -9.95 0.55 1.39
CA ILE A 92 -8.70 1.04 0.79
C ILE A 92 -8.89 1.32 -0.71
N ILE A 93 -9.52 0.41 -1.45
CA ILE A 93 -9.77 0.58 -2.89
C ILE A 93 -10.65 1.81 -3.14
N LEU A 94 -11.72 1.97 -2.37
CA LEU A 94 -12.60 3.13 -2.44
C LEU A 94 -11.89 4.43 -2.06
N SER A 95 -11.02 4.40 -1.04
CA SER A 95 -10.23 5.56 -0.64
C SER A 95 -9.31 6.03 -1.77
N VAL A 96 -8.63 5.10 -2.45
CA VAL A 96 -7.78 5.42 -3.61
C VAL A 96 -8.62 5.92 -4.78
N PHE A 97 -9.79 5.33 -5.00
CA PHE A 97 -10.72 5.79 -6.03
C PHE A 97 -11.18 7.23 -5.78
N LEU A 98 -11.60 7.55 -4.56
CA LEU A 98 -11.96 8.93 -4.18
C LEU A 98 -10.78 9.89 -4.31
N LEU A 99 -9.57 9.46 -3.94
CA LEU A 99 -8.37 10.27 -4.11
C LEU A 99 -8.06 10.55 -5.58
N LYS A 100 -8.25 9.57 -6.48
CA LYS A 100 -8.11 9.78 -7.92
C LYS A 100 -9.21 10.68 -8.48
N LEU A 101 -10.46 10.45 -8.07
CA LEU A 101 -11.60 11.26 -8.50
C LEU A 101 -11.39 12.73 -8.13
N ILE A 102 -11.04 13.00 -6.88
CA ILE A 102 -10.86 14.37 -6.41
C ILE A 102 -9.52 14.94 -6.92
N GLY A 103 -8.44 14.16 -6.82
CA GLY A 103 -7.09 14.60 -7.18
C GLY A 103 -6.86 14.79 -8.68
N VAL A 104 -7.39 13.92 -9.54
CA VAL A 104 -7.23 13.99 -11.00
C VAL A 104 -8.40 14.71 -11.64
N ASP A 105 -9.62 14.27 -11.39
CA ASP A 105 -10.76 14.74 -12.17
C ASP A 105 -11.21 16.14 -11.74
N ILE A 106 -11.09 16.48 -10.45
CA ILE A 106 -11.46 17.81 -9.94
C ILE A 106 -10.26 18.76 -9.87
N LEU A 107 -9.19 18.36 -9.18
CA LEU A 107 -8.03 19.21 -8.96
C LEU A 107 -6.98 19.15 -10.09
N ARG A 108 -7.16 18.29 -11.11
CA ARG A 108 -6.24 18.13 -12.24
C ARG A 108 -4.78 18.05 -11.83
N ILE A 109 -4.48 17.31 -10.74
CA ILE A 109 -3.11 17.10 -10.29
C ILE A 109 -2.42 16.19 -11.33
N PRO A 110 -1.44 16.71 -12.10
CA PRO A 110 -0.77 15.90 -13.12
C PRO A 110 0.00 14.77 -12.44
N GLY A 111 -0.23 13.53 -12.88
CA GLY A 111 0.51 12.35 -12.46
C GLY A 111 -0.32 11.20 -11.89
N PHE A 112 -1.55 11.38 -11.42
CA PHE A 112 -2.34 10.28 -10.81
C PHE A 112 -3.01 9.34 -11.83
N GLY A 113 -2.22 8.71 -12.69
CA GLY A 113 -2.69 7.74 -13.69
C GLY A 113 -1.69 7.71 -14.84
N SER A 114 -0.91 6.62 -14.88
CA SER A 114 0.08 6.23 -15.91
C SER A 114 0.76 7.40 -16.64
#